data_AF-A0AAD4BWM7-F1
#
_entry.id   AF-A0AAD4BWM7-F1
#
_cell.length_a   1.000
_cell.length_b   1.000
_cell.length_c   1.000
_cell.angle_alpha   90.00
_cell.angle_beta   90.00
_cell.angle_gamma   90.00
#
_symmetry.space_group_name_H-M   'P 1'
#
loop_
_entity.id
_entity.type
_entity.pdbx_description
1 polymer ?
#
loop_
_entity_poly.entity_id
_entity_poly.type
_entity_poly.pdbx_seq_one_letter_code
_entity_poly.pdbx_strand_id
1 'polypeptide(L)'
;MSFSLYIAGYIQPMDILNLARTCKSFRQLLMTKSSAFVWKAARRQVNGLPDCPTDLTEPQYAHLVFYPRCHGCGKYTTAILWRIRRRYCPDCRIERLCSVNPYNEEGIQMISILATEKIAIEGEIVAFGVDKEQMELHIHDHKRSSDKQQYITDKKEQYVAISVHARQCEKWQSDTALQHRIDLEMRRRERDNSKAFLIVSSSLDMNTRLNILVPMGSSYLAKLSSENPSP
;
A
#
# COMPACT_ATOMS: atom_id res chain seq x y z
N MET A 1 -16.96 -21.17 -23.56
CA MET A 1 -15.94 -20.97 -22.50
C MET A 1 -15.80 -19.48 -22.19
N SER A 2 -16.77 -18.87 -21.49
CA SER A 2 -16.81 -17.39 -21.37
C SER A 2 -17.37 -16.89 -20.04
N PHE A 3 -17.31 -17.68 -18.96
CA PHE A 3 -17.70 -17.23 -17.62
C PHE A 3 -16.48 -16.82 -16.78
N SER A 4 -15.32 -17.45 -17.03
CA SER A 4 -14.09 -17.22 -16.25
C SER A 4 -13.44 -15.85 -16.50
N LEU A 5 -13.67 -15.23 -17.66
CA LEU A 5 -13.10 -13.91 -18.02
C LEU A 5 -13.83 -12.74 -17.35
N TYR A 6 -15.15 -12.87 -17.13
CA TYR A 6 -15.98 -11.79 -16.58
C TYR A 6 -15.64 -11.53 -15.11
N ILE A 7 -15.42 -12.58 -14.33
CA ILE A 7 -15.05 -12.45 -12.91
C ILE A 7 -13.60 -11.96 -12.78
N ALA A 8 -12.68 -12.42 -13.65
CA ALA A 8 -11.27 -12.00 -13.61
C ALA A 8 -11.08 -10.48 -13.77
N GLY A 9 -12.02 -9.77 -14.41
CA GLY A 9 -12.01 -8.32 -14.57
C GLY A 9 -12.38 -7.51 -13.32
N TYR A 10 -12.81 -8.16 -12.24
CA TYR A 10 -13.18 -7.52 -10.97
C TYR A 10 -12.40 -8.04 -9.75
N ILE A 11 -11.65 -9.14 -9.91
CA ILE A 11 -10.90 -9.76 -8.83
C ILE A 11 -9.58 -9.02 -8.63
N GLN A 12 -9.36 -8.50 -7.42
CA GLN A 12 -8.09 -7.88 -7.06
C GLN A 12 -6.99 -8.95 -6.93
N PRO A 13 -5.70 -8.60 -7.13
CA PRO A 13 -4.62 -9.58 -7.02
C PRO A 13 -4.59 -10.35 -5.68
N MET A 14 -5.02 -9.69 -4.59
CA MET A 14 -5.16 -10.29 -3.26
C MET A 14 -6.21 -11.40 -3.22
N ASP A 15 -7.32 -11.23 -3.92
CA ASP A 15 -8.41 -12.21 -3.96
C ASP A 15 -7.96 -13.47 -4.71
N ILE A 16 -7.20 -13.33 -5.80
CA ILE A 16 -6.58 -14.45 -6.51
C ILE A 16 -5.62 -15.22 -5.58
N LEU A 17 -4.80 -14.51 -4.80
CA LEU A 17 -3.92 -15.15 -3.81
C LEU A 17 -4.71 -15.92 -2.76
N ASN A 18 -5.79 -15.35 -2.23
CA ASN A 18 -6.64 -15.99 -1.23
C ASN A 18 -7.32 -17.24 -1.79
N LEU A 19 -7.84 -17.19 -3.03
CA LEU A 19 -8.41 -18.35 -3.72
C LEU A 19 -7.38 -19.46 -3.92
N ALA A 20 -6.17 -19.11 -4.39
CA ALA A 20 -5.08 -20.06 -4.59
C ALA A 20 -4.52 -20.64 -3.28
N ARG A 21 -4.83 -20.06 -2.11
CA ARG A 21 -4.40 -20.57 -0.80
C ARG A 21 -5.46 -21.43 -0.12
N THR A 22 -6.74 -21.14 -0.36
CA THR A 22 -7.87 -21.82 0.30
C THR A 22 -8.35 -23.06 -0.44
N CYS A 23 -8.12 -23.15 -1.76
CA CYS A 23 -8.61 -24.25 -2.58
C CYS A 23 -7.49 -24.89 -3.41
N LYS A 24 -7.31 -26.21 -3.26
CA LYS A 24 -6.25 -26.97 -3.95
C LYS A 24 -6.39 -26.94 -5.48
N SER A 25 -7.61 -27.04 -6.01
CA SER A 25 -7.84 -27.00 -7.46
C SER A 25 -7.57 -25.61 -8.03
N PHE A 26 -8.02 -24.54 -7.35
CA PHE A 26 -7.66 -23.18 -7.76
C PHE A 26 -6.17 -22.92 -7.66
N ARG A 27 -5.48 -23.44 -6.64
CA ARG A 27 -4.02 -23.37 -6.54
C ARG A 27 -3.35 -24.00 -7.76
N GLN A 28 -3.75 -25.23 -8.12
CA GLN A 28 -3.20 -25.95 -9.26
C GLN A 28 -3.45 -25.21 -10.57
N LEU A 29 -4.62 -24.56 -10.74
CA LEU A 29 -4.93 -23.79 -11.93
C LEU A 29 -4.16 -22.46 -11.96
N LEU A 30 -4.23 -21.66 -10.91
CA LEU A 30 -3.77 -20.27 -10.88
C LEU A 30 -2.25 -20.14 -10.81
N MET A 31 -1.53 -21.15 -10.30
CA MET A 31 -0.07 -21.12 -10.18
C MET A 31 0.66 -21.66 -11.43
N THR A 32 -0.05 -21.87 -12.54
CA THR A 32 0.52 -22.31 -13.81
C THR A 32 0.86 -21.12 -14.72
N LYS A 33 1.82 -21.33 -15.64
CA LYS A 33 2.19 -20.32 -16.65
C LYS A 33 1.01 -19.94 -17.56
N SER A 34 0.13 -20.90 -17.88
CA SER A 34 -1.06 -20.65 -18.71
C SER A 34 -2.06 -19.71 -18.05
N SER A 35 -2.04 -19.58 -16.72
CA SER A 35 -2.90 -18.65 -15.96
C SER A 35 -2.27 -17.27 -15.76
N ALA A 36 -1.08 -16.98 -16.30
CA ALA A 36 -0.41 -15.69 -16.14
C ALA A 36 -1.26 -14.49 -16.60
N PHE A 37 -2.11 -14.69 -17.62
CA PHE A 37 -3.02 -13.64 -18.10
C PHE A 37 -4.03 -13.19 -17.04
N VAL A 38 -4.49 -14.10 -16.16
CA VAL A 38 -5.44 -13.80 -15.09
C VAL A 38 -4.79 -12.84 -14.08
N TRP A 39 -3.56 -13.15 -13.67
CA TRP A 39 -2.81 -12.29 -12.76
C TRP A 39 -2.49 -10.93 -13.37
N LYS A 40 -2.07 -10.92 -14.64
CA LYS A 40 -1.79 -9.68 -15.38
C LYS A 40 -3.05 -8.81 -15.50
N ALA A 41 -4.20 -9.42 -15.77
CA ALA A 41 -5.48 -8.70 -15.84
C ALA A 41 -5.88 -8.10 -14.48
N ALA A 42 -5.73 -8.86 -13.39
CA ALA A 42 -5.99 -8.35 -12.04
C ALA A 42 -5.04 -7.23 -11.64
N ARG A 43 -3.74 -7.38 -11.93
CA ARG A 43 -2.73 -6.35 -11.66
C ARG A 43 -3.05 -5.04 -12.37
N ARG A 44 -3.48 -5.10 -13.63
CA ARG A 44 -3.84 -3.91 -14.44
C ARG A 44 -5.05 -3.14 -13.91
N GLN A 45 -5.87 -3.74 -13.05
CA GLN A 45 -6.95 -3.02 -12.35
C GLN A 45 -6.42 -2.11 -11.23
N VAL A 46 -5.17 -2.32 -10.79
CA VAL A 46 -4.56 -1.53 -9.73
C VAL A 46 -3.90 -0.30 -10.36
N ASN A 47 -4.55 0.85 -10.20
CA ASN A 47 -4.12 2.10 -10.82
C ASN A 47 -2.69 2.47 -10.39
N GLY A 48 -1.87 2.83 -11.38
CA GLY A 48 -0.49 3.29 -11.20
C GLY A 48 0.52 2.23 -10.74
N LEU A 49 0.12 0.98 -10.50
CA LEU A 49 1.05 -0.07 -10.09
C LEU A 49 1.97 -0.44 -11.28
N PRO A 50 3.31 -0.46 -11.10
CA PRO A 50 4.22 -0.85 -12.17
C PRO A 50 3.95 -2.25 -12.73
N ASP A 51 4.39 -2.46 -13.97
CA ASP A 51 4.35 -3.80 -14.58
C ASP A 51 5.21 -4.79 -13.81
N CYS A 52 4.77 -6.04 -13.73
CA CYS A 52 5.55 -7.12 -13.11
C CYS A 52 6.93 -7.18 -13.77
N PRO A 53 8.03 -7.09 -13.00
CA PRO A 53 9.36 -7.07 -13.58
C PRO A 53 9.76 -8.47 -14.05
N THR A 54 10.75 -8.56 -14.93
CA THR A 54 11.18 -9.83 -15.57
C THR A 54 11.79 -10.82 -14.58
N ASP A 55 12.26 -10.37 -13.42
CA ASP A 55 12.80 -11.20 -12.34
C ASP A 55 11.71 -11.87 -11.47
N LEU A 56 10.44 -11.52 -11.66
CA LEU A 56 9.32 -12.07 -10.90
C LEU A 56 8.24 -12.64 -11.83
N THR A 57 7.59 -13.70 -11.36
CA THR A 57 6.31 -14.13 -11.92
C THR A 57 5.17 -13.26 -11.37
N GLU A 58 4.09 -13.10 -12.13
CA GLU A 58 2.93 -12.32 -11.68
C GLU A 58 2.37 -12.77 -10.30
N PRO A 59 2.29 -14.09 -9.96
CA PRO A 59 1.93 -14.52 -8.60
C PRO A 59 2.94 -14.10 -7.52
N GLN A 60 4.24 -14.15 -7.80
CA GLN A 60 5.27 -13.70 -6.85
C GLN A 60 5.19 -12.19 -6.64
N TYR A 61 4.96 -11.43 -7.70
CA TYR A 61 4.80 -9.98 -7.60
C TYR A 61 3.51 -9.63 -6.84
N ALA A 62 2.39 -10.30 -7.12
CA ALA A 62 1.16 -10.13 -6.35
C ALA A 62 1.37 -10.46 -4.86
N HIS A 63 2.08 -11.54 -4.54
CA HIS A 63 2.42 -11.89 -3.15
C HIS A 63 3.21 -10.75 -2.49
N LEU A 64 4.27 -10.27 -3.13
CA LEU A 64 5.10 -9.17 -2.64
C LEU A 64 4.27 -7.91 -2.40
N VAL A 65 3.44 -7.51 -3.36
CA VAL A 65 2.70 -6.24 -3.31
C VAL A 65 1.55 -6.30 -2.32
N PHE A 66 0.76 -7.37 -2.30
CA PHE A 66 -0.54 -7.37 -1.64
C PHE A 66 -0.61 -8.20 -0.37
N TYR A 67 0.21 -9.23 -0.19
CA TYR A 67 0.07 -10.14 0.94
C TYR A 67 0.96 -9.69 2.12
N PRO A 68 0.40 -9.13 3.21
CA PRO A 68 1.16 -8.43 4.24
C PRO A 68 1.72 -9.41 5.28
N ARG A 69 2.43 -10.44 4.82
CA ARG A 69 3.11 -11.42 5.68
C ARG A 69 4.60 -11.41 5.39
N CYS A 70 5.36 -11.63 6.46
CA CYS A 70 6.80 -11.78 6.39
C CYS A 70 7.14 -13.04 5.58
N HIS A 71 7.98 -12.91 4.57
CA HIS A 71 8.48 -14.06 3.79
C HIS A 71 9.35 -15.00 4.63
N GLY A 72 9.90 -14.51 5.74
CA GLY A 72 10.71 -15.29 6.65
C GLY A 72 9.92 -16.14 7.64
N CYS A 73 9.05 -15.49 8.42
CA CYS A 73 8.36 -16.13 9.55
C CYS A 73 6.82 -16.17 9.43
N GLY A 74 6.24 -15.59 8.38
CA GLY A 74 4.78 -15.55 8.18
C GLY A 74 4.01 -14.60 9.11
N LYS A 75 4.67 -13.90 10.05
CA LYS A 75 4.06 -12.84 10.87
C LYS A 75 3.56 -11.69 9.99
N TYR A 76 2.56 -10.96 10.45
CA TYR A 76 2.06 -9.78 9.74
C TYR A 76 3.16 -8.71 9.61
N THR A 77 3.29 -8.11 8.43
CA THR A 77 4.16 -6.95 8.21
C THR A 77 3.67 -6.14 7.03
N THR A 78 3.58 -4.83 7.23
CA THR A 78 3.19 -3.86 6.19
C THR A 78 4.35 -3.49 5.29
N ALA A 79 5.58 -3.60 5.79
CA ALA A 79 6.75 -3.09 5.12
C ALA A 79 7.18 -3.98 3.94
N ILE A 80 7.40 -3.35 2.79
CA ILE A 80 7.91 -3.98 1.57
C ILE A 80 9.34 -3.48 1.36
N LEU A 81 10.25 -4.41 1.11
CA LEU A 81 11.65 -4.13 0.77
C LEU A 81 11.79 -4.33 -0.73
N TRP A 82 11.47 -3.27 -1.49
CA TRP A 82 11.29 -3.33 -2.94
C TRP A 82 12.56 -3.71 -3.71
N ARG A 83 13.73 -3.33 -3.19
CA ARG A 83 15.01 -3.65 -3.85
C ARG A 83 15.32 -5.13 -3.74
N ILE A 84 15.17 -5.71 -2.55
CA ILE A 84 15.47 -7.13 -2.34
C ILE A 84 14.28 -8.06 -2.63
N ARG A 85 13.14 -7.53 -3.11
CA ARG A 85 11.91 -8.31 -3.41
C ARG A 85 11.41 -9.12 -2.19
N ARG A 86 11.47 -8.56 -0.98
CA ARG A 86 11.06 -9.25 0.26
C ARG A 86 10.12 -8.42 1.13
N ARG A 87 9.34 -9.12 1.96
CA ARG A 87 8.69 -8.56 3.13
C ARG A 87 9.33 -9.16 4.37
N TYR A 88 10.00 -8.34 5.17
CA TYR A 88 10.58 -8.78 6.44
C TYR A 88 10.09 -7.90 7.59
N CYS A 89 9.57 -8.56 8.63
CA CYS A 89 9.33 -7.95 9.92
C CYS A 89 10.67 -7.53 10.56
N PRO A 90 10.66 -6.67 11.59
CA PRO A 90 11.89 -6.20 12.24
C PRO A 90 12.84 -7.34 12.64
N ASP A 91 12.34 -8.37 13.32
CA ASP A 91 13.12 -9.55 13.70
C ASP A 91 13.82 -10.21 12.48
N CYS A 92 13.06 -10.45 11.41
CA CYS A 92 13.60 -11.10 10.21
C CYS A 92 14.54 -10.20 9.42
N ARG A 93 14.47 -8.87 9.55
CA ARG A 93 15.47 -7.99 8.94
C ARG A 93 16.82 -8.14 9.61
N ILE A 94 16.83 -8.22 10.94
CA ILE A 94 18.05 -8.46 11.72
C ILE A 94 18.59 -9.86 11.42
N GLU A 95 17.72 -10.87 11.38
CA GLU A 95 18.09 -12.26 11.18
C GLU A 95 18.56 -12.57 9.76
N ARG A 96 17.85 -12.06 8.72
CA ARG A 96 18.04 -12.50 7.33
C ARG A 96 18.83 -11.54 6.45
N LEU A 97 19.10 -10.32 6.90
CA LEU A 97 19.96 -9.41 6.15
C LEU A 97 21.37 -9.46 6.71
N CYS A 98 22.37 -9.48 5.83
CA CYS A 98 23.77 -9.30 6.18
C CYS A 98 24.25 -7.95 5.68
N SER A 99 25.02 -7.23 6.52
CA SER A 99 25.72 -6.04 6.08
C SER A 99 26.77 -6.44 5.05
N VAL A 100 26.85 -5.69 3.95
CA VAL A 100 27.86 -5.89 2.92
C VAL A 100 28.72 -4.65 2.87
N ASN A 101 30.04 -4.82 2.92
CA ASN A 101 30.95 -3.71 2.65
C ASN A 101 30.67 -3.25 1.21
N PRO A 102 30.41 -1.95 0.96
CA PRO A 102 30.18 -1.44 -0.37
C PRO A 102 31.32 -1.76 -1.34
N TYR A 103 32.51 -2.09 -0.85
CA TYR A 103 33.67 -2.49 -1.64
C TYR A 103 34.25 -3.83 -1.16
N ASN A 104 34.78 -4.66 -2.07
CA ASN A 104 35.61 -5.81 -1.69
C ASN A 104 37.06 -5.37 -1.36
N GLU A 105 37.89 -6.33 -0.97
CA GLU A 105 39.32 -6.11 -0.65
C GLU A 105 40.13 -5.52 -1.82
N GLU A 106 39.63 -5.64 -3.04
CA GLU A 106 40.21 -5.12 -4.28
C GLU A 106 39.60 -3.76 -4.71
N GLY A 107 38.72 -3.16 -3.90
CA GLY A 107 38.06 -1.88 -4.19
C GLY A 107 36.89 -1.96 -5.19
N ILE A 108 36.42 -3.15 -5.55
CA ILE A 108 35.26 -3.36 -6.43
C ILE A 108 33.97 -3.15 -5.66
N GLN A 109 33.07 -2.33 -6.22
CA GLN A 109 31.83 -1.94 -5.57
C GLN A 109 30.79 -3.09 -5.53
N MET A 110 30.74 -3.83 -4.42
CA MET A 110 29.87 -4.99 -4.20
C MET A 110 28.37 -4.63 -4.20
N ILE A 111 28.02 -3.40 -3.79
CA ILE A 111 26.63 -2.90 -3.76
C ILE A 111 25.98 -2.74 -5.14
N SER A 112 26.74 -2.95 -6.23
CA SER A 112 26.25 -2.90 -7.61
C SER A 112 25.93 -4.28 -8.21
N ILE A 113 26.18 -5.36 -7.47
CA ILE A 113 26.03 -6.75 -7.94
C ILE A 113 24.80 -7.43 -7.34
N LEU A 114 24.50 -7.11 -6.08
CA LEU A 114 23.33 -7.63 -5.37
C LEU A 114 22.40 -6.50 -4.97
N ALA A 115 21.10 -6.76 -5.10
CA ALA A 115 20.10 -5.84 -4.61
C ALA A 115 20.29 -5.63 -3.11
N THR A 116 20.32 -4.36 -2.71
CA THR A 116 20.56 -3.95 -1.33
C THR A 116 19.39 -3.13 -0.80
N GLU A 117 19.14 -3.26 0.48
CA GLU A 117 18.15 -2.47 1.22
C GLU A 117 18.86 -1.64 2.28
N LYS A 118 18.35 -0.44 2.56
CA LYS A 118 18.89 0.37 3.67
C LYS A 118 18.48 -0.25 5.00
N ILE A 119 19.45 -0.47 5.88
CA ILE A 119 19.24 -0.97 7.24
C ILE A 119 19.72 0.10 8.22
N ALA A 120 18.93 0.36 9.25
CA ALA A 120 19.40 1.11 10.42
C ALA A 120 20.13 0.15 11.36
N ILE A 121 21.40 0.44 11.64
CA ILE A 121 22.23 -0.21 12.65
C ILE A 121 22.33 0.76 13.83
N GLU A 122 22.02 0.27 15.03
CA GLU A 122 22.13 1.05 16.29
C GLU A 122 21.37 2.39 16.26
N GLY A 123 20.25 2.45 15.51
CA GLY A 123 19.38 3.63 15.43
C GLY A 123 19.89 4.75 14.53
N GLU A 124 21.19 4.82 14.24
CA GLU A 124 21.83 5.98 13.59
C GLU A 124 22.62 5.62 12.31
N ILE A 125 23.26 4.45 12.24
CA ILE A 125 24.14 4.10 11.12
C ILE A 125 23.33 3.43 10.01
N VAL A 126 23.30 4.02 8.82
CA VAL A 126 22.66 3.43 7.64
C VAL A 126 23.64 2.52 6.90
N ALA A 127 23.43 1.21 6.96
CA ALA A 127 24.16 0.22 6.17
C ALA A 127 23.32 -0.27 4.98
N PHE A 128 24.00 -0.94 4.02
CA PHE A 128 23.35 -1.67 2.95
C PHE A 128 23.31 -3.15 3.29
N GLY A 129 22.10 -3.67 3.43
CA GLY A 129 21.85 -5.08 3.69
C GLY A 129 21.52 -5.83 2.43
N VAL A 130 22.12 -7.01 2.29
CA VAL A 130 21.73 -8.00 1.29
C VAL A 130 20.99 -9.14 1.99
N ASP A 131 20.02 -9.71 1.30
CA ASP A 131 19.35 -10.93 1.75
C ASP A 131 20.33 -12.11 1.76
N LYS A 132 20.48 -12.79 2.91
CA LYS A 132 21.46 -13.88 3.10
C LYS A 132 21.30 -15.00 2.06
N GLU A 133 20.07 -15.40 1.75
CA GLU A 133 19.80 -16.43 0.75
C GLU A 133 20.25 -15.97 -0.66
N GLN A 134 19.97 -14.71 -1.02
CA GLN A 134 20.47 -14.15 -2.29
C GLN A 134 22.00 -14.08 -2.35
N MET A 135 22.66 -13.75 -1.23
CA MET A 135 24.11 -13.75 -1.13
C MET A 135 24.70 -15.15 -1.31
N GLU A 136 24.12 -16.15 -0.63
CA GLU A 136 24.56 -17.55 -0.74
C GLU A 136 24.43 -18.08 -2.17
N LEU A 137 23.28 -17.84 -2.81
CA LEU A 137 23.06 -18.19 -4.22
C LEU A 137 24.08 -17.49 -5.13
N HIS A 138 24.34 -16.21 -4.90
CA HIS A 138 25.33 -15.47 -5.67
C HIS A 138 26.73 -16.08 -5.55
N ILE A 139 27.17 -16.40 -4.32
CA ILE A 139 28.48 -17.03 -4.07
C ILE A 139 28.56 -18.39 -4.78
N HIS A 140 27.50 -19.20 -4.67
CA HIS A 140 27.43 -20.51 -5.31
C HIS A 140 27.50 -20.42 -6.84
N ASP A 141 26.67 -19.58 -7.46
CA ASP A 141 26.58 -19.45 -8.91
C ASP A 141 27.83 -18.77 -9.48
N HIS A 142 28.35 -17.75 -8.79
CA HIS A 142 29.60 -17.11 -9.16
C HIS A 142 30.74 -18.11 -9.17
N LYS A 143 30.87 -18.98 -8.15
CA LYS A 143 31.91 -20.04 -8.11
C LYS A 143 31.81 -21.02 -9.28
N ARG A 144 30.60 -21.36 -9.72
CA ARG A 144 30.36 -22.32 -10.80
C ARG A 144 30.42 -21.74 -12.21
N SER A 145 30.27 -20.42 -12.36
CA SER A 145 30.29 -19.80 -13.69
C SER A 145 31.60 -20.07 -14.42
N SER A 146 31.53 -20.53 -15.67
CA SER A 146 32.69 -20.68 -16.54
C SER A 146 33.26 -19.33 -16.97
N ASP A 147 32.38 -18.32 -17.10
CA ASP A 147 32.74 -16.94 -17.42
C ASP A 147 32.34 -16.03 -16.25
N LYS A 148 33.32 -15.67 -15.42
CA LYS A 148 33.10 -14.80 -14.26
C LYS A 148 32.73 -13.38 -14.70
N GLN A 149 33.32 -12.90 -15.80
CA GLN A 149 33.15 -11.52 -16.22
C GLN A 149 31.74 -11.29 -16.76
N GLN A 150 31.26 -12.19 -17.63
CA GLN A 150 29.90 -12.11 -18.14
C GLN A 150 28.88 -12.20 -16.99
N TYR A 151 29.07 -13.14 -16.05
CA TYR A 151 28.19 -13.26 -14.89
C TYR A 151 28.10 -11.97 -14.05
N ILE A 152 29.23 -11.29 -13.83
CA ILE A 152 29.25 -10.02 -13.09
C ILE A 152 28.55 -8.91 -13.90
N THR A 153 28.73 -8.87 -15.22
CA THR A 153 28.02 -7.93 -16.11
C THR A 153 26.50 -8.13 -16.03
N ASP A 154 26.03 -9.37 -16.17
CA ASP A 154 24.60 -9.72 -16.10
C ASP A 154 24.01 -9.33 -14.74
N LYS A 155 24.76 -9.54 -13.64
CA LYS A 155 24.32 -9.15 -12.29
C LYS A 155 24.20 -7.64 -12.12
N LYS A 156 25.11 -6.86 -12.72
CA LYS A 156 25.01 -5.39 -12.71
C LYS A 156 23.79 -4.91 -13.48
N GLU A 157 23.50 -5.49 -14.65
CA GLU A 157 22.29 -5.17 -15.41
C GLU A 157 21.02 -5.52 -14.64
N GLN A 158 20.99 -6.70 -14.02
CA GLN A 158 19.90 -7.13 -13.16
C GLN A 158 19.70 -6.16 -11.99
N TYR A 159 20.77 -5.75 -11.31
CA TYR A 159 20.72 -4.78 -10.22
C TYR A 159 20.12 -3.43 -10.66
N VAL A 160 20.53 -2.92 -11.83
CA VAL A 160 20.01 -1.66 -12.39
C VAL A 160 18.51 -1.79 -12.66
N ALA A 161 18.07 -2.87 -13.32
CA ALA A 161 16.66 -3.13 -13.62
C ALA A 161 15.82 -3.21 -12.33
N ILE A 162 16.30 -3.95 -11.32
CA ILE A 162 15.65 -4.06 -10.01
C ILE A 162 15.54 -2.69 -9.35
N SER A 163 16.60 -1.89 -9.38
CA SER A 163 16.65 -0.57 -8.75
C SER A 163 15.70 0.43 -9.40
N VAL A 164 15.62 0.45 -10.74
CA VAL A 164 14.65 1.28 -11.47
C VAL A 164 13.23 0.89 -11.12
N HIS A 165 12.90 -0.41 -11.21
CA HIS A 165 11.58 -0.91 -10.88
C HIS A 165 11.19 -0.66 -9.41
N ALA A 166 12.14 -0.83 -8.48
CA ALA A 166 11.92 -0.55 -7.06
C ALA A 166 11.52 0.92 -6.83
N ARG A 167 12.22 1.88 -7.46
CA ARG A 167 11.86 3.30 -7.35
C ARG A 167 10.45 3.60 -7.85
N GLN A 168 10.03 2.96 -8.94
CA GLN A 168 8.67 3.09 -9.47
C GLN A 168 7.64 2.56 -8.46
N CYS A 169 7.90 1.40 -7.85
CA CYS A 169 7.03 0.81 -6.84
C CYS A 169 6.95 1.67 -5.58
N GLU A 170 8.08 2.23 -5.13
CA GLU A 170 8.14 3.15 -3.98
C GLU A 170 7.31 4.41 -4.23
N LYS A 171 7.45 4.99 -5.44
CA LYS A 171 6.65 6.14 -5.85
C LYS A 171 5.16 5.79 -5.84
N TRP A 172 4.77 4.69 -6.49
CA TRP A 172 3.38 4.22 -6.49
C TRP A 172 2.84 4.00 -5.07
N GLN A 173 3.61 3.37 -4.18
CA GLN A 173 3.21 3.12 -2.81
C GLN A 173 2.98 4.43 -2.04
N SER A 174 3.86 5.42 -2.22
CA SER A 174 3.76 6.73 -1.60
C SER A 174 2.56 7.51 -2.10
N ASP A 175 2.38 7.57 -3.43
CA ASP A 175 1.25 8.25 -4.09
C ASP A 175 -0.09 7.61 -3.68
N THR A 176 -0.15 6.27 -3.63
CA THR A 176 -1.36 5.54 -3.18
C THR A 176 -1.67 5.80 -1.71
N ALA A 177 -0.66 5.81 -0.84
CA ALA A 177 -0.85 6.11 0.58
C ALA A 177 -1.31 7.55 0.82
N LEU A 178 -0.79 8.51 0.05
CA LEU A 178 -1.22 9.90 0.07
C LEU A 178 -2.68 10.04 -0.39
N GLN A 179 -3.02 9.45 -1.54
CA GLN A 179 -4.38 9.49 -2.07
C GLN A 179 -5.38 8.89 -1.08
N HIS A 180 -5.06 7.72 -0.52
CA HIS A 180 -5.92 7.09 0.48
C HIS A 180 -6.11 7.98 1.73
N ARG A 181 -5.08 8.71 2.16
CA ARG A 181 -5.20 9.68 3.27
C ARG A 181 -6.13 10.84 2.92
N ILE A 182 -5.97 11.42 1.73
CA ILE A 182 -6.83 12.48 1.22
C ILE A 182 -8.28 12.01 1.14
N ASP A 183 -8.53 10.83 0.56
CA ASP A 183 -9.87 10.26 0.43
C ASP A 183 -10.54 10.01 1.78
N LEU A 184 -9.76 9.61 2.79
CA LEU A 184 -10.26 9.45 4.17
C LEU A 184 -10.61 10.80 4.81
N GLU A 185 -9.81 11.84 4.58
CA GLU A 185 -10.07 13.20 5.08
C GLU A 185 -11.30 13.81 4.41
N MET A 186 -11.44 13.67 3.09
CA MET A 186 -12.61 14.14 2.35
C MET A 186 -13.89 13.48 2.87
N ARG A 187 -13.89 12.15 3.02
CA ARG A 187 -15.02 11.40 3.60
C ARG A 187 -15.31 11.75 5.06
N ARG A 188 -14.32 12.22 5.84
CA ARG A 188 -14.56 12.76 7.20
C ARG A 188 -15.28 14.10 7.11
N ARG A 189 -14.77 15.04 6.30
CA ARG A 189 -15.37 16.37 6.10
C ARG A 189 -16.81 16.29 5.59
N GLU A 190 -17.09 15.42 4.63
CA GLU A 190 -18.45 15.21 4.12
C GLU A 190 -19.42 14.77 5.21
N ARG A 191 -18.99 13.85 6.09
CA ARG A 191 -19.81 13.39 7.23
C ARG A 191 -20.02 14.49 8.25
N ASP A 192 -19.00 15.29 8.54
CA ASP A 192 -19.09 16.40 9.50
C ASP A 192 -19.99 17.52 8.96
N ASN A 193 -19.88 17.87 7.67
CA ASN A 193 -20.77 18.81 6.99
C ASN A 193 -22.21 18.30 6.97
N SER A 194 -22.42 17.01 6.68
CA SER A 194 -23.75 16.40 6.69
C SER A 194 -24.38 16.45 8.09
N LYS A 195 -23.60 16.19 9.14
CA LYS A 195 -24.06 16.31 10.54
C LYS A 195 -24.38 17.77 10.90
N ALA A 196 -23.52 18.72 10.54
CA ALA A 196 -23.75 20.13 10.80
C ALA A 196 -25.03 20.62 10.12
N PHE A 197 -25.28 20.22 8.87
CA PHE A 197 -26.51 20.51 8.14
C PHE A 197 -27.76 19.96 8.85
N LEU A 198 -27.70 18.72 9.36
CA LEU A 198 -28.80 18.13 10.13
C LEU A 198 -29.06 18.87 11.45
N ILE A 199 -28.01 19.31 12.15
CA ILE A 199 -28.14 20.11 13.38
C ILE A 199 -28.79 21.46 13.08
N VAL A 200 -28.33 22.15 12.04
CA VAL A 200 -28.87 23.46 11.65
C VAL A 200 -30.33 23.35 11.21
N SER A 201 -30.67 22.36 10.37
CA SER A 201 -32.06 22.13 9.94
C SER A 201 -32.98 21.78 11.11
N SER A 202 -32.57 20.90 12.02
CA SER A 202 -33.35 20.59 13.23
C SER A 202 -33.56 21.79 14.16
N SER A 203 -32.56 22.69 14.25
CA SER A 203 -32.64 23.92 15.05
C SER A 203 -33.56 24.96 14.40
N LEU A 204 -33.51 25.08 13.07
CA LEU A 204 -34.44 25.91 12.29
C LEU A 204 -35.88 25.42 12.40
N ASP A 205 -36.10 24.11 12.35
CA ASP A 205 -37.42 23.50 12.56
C ASP A 205 -37.95 23.75 13.98
N MET A 206 -37.10 23.66 15.01
CA MET A 206 -37.47 24.02 16.39
C MET A 206 -37.81 25.50 16.55
N ASN A 207 -37.02 26.41 15.98
CA ASN A 207 -37.31 27.85 16.02
C ASN A 207 -38.59 28.20 15.25
N THR A 208 -38.85 27.53 14.14
CA THR A 208 -40.09 27.72 13.37
C THR A 208 -41.30 27.24 14.16
N ARG A 209 -41.20 26.10 14.88
CA ARG A 209 -42.24 25.61 15.79
C ARG A 209 -42.47 26.54 16.99
N LEU A 210 -41.40 27.11 17.56
CA LEU A 210 -41.49 28.09 18.66
C LEU A 210 -42.17 29.38 18.20
N ASN A 211 -41.85 29.89 17.00
CA ASN A 211 -42.48 31.10 16.45
C ASN A 211 -43.98 30.92 16.12
N ILE A 212 -44.43 29.69 15.83
CA ILE A 212 -45.87 29.38 15.68
C ILE A 212 -46.59 29.32 17.04
N LEU A 213 -45.85 29.05 18.12
CA LEU A 213 -46.39 28.91 19.48
C LEU A 213 -46.35 30.21 20.31
N VAL A 214 -45.73 31.29 19.82
CA VAL A 214 -45.87 32.63 20.41
C VAL A 214 -47.15 33.26 19.85
N PRO A 215 -48.26 33.39 20.63
CA PRO A 215 -49.46 34.03 20.14
C PRO A 215 -49.20 35.52 19.98
N MET A 216 -49.85 36.15 19.01
CA MET A 216 -49.96 37.60 18.88
C MET A 216 -50.40 38.22 20.22
N GLY A 217 -49.44 38.74 20.98
CA GLY A 217 -49.64 39.37 22.27
C GLY A 217 -48.98 40.73 22.31
N SER A 218 -49.39 41.63 21.42
CA SER A 218 -49.00 43.05 21.49
C SER A 218 -50.22 43.93 21.25
N SER A 219 -51.05 44.10 22.29
CA SER A 219 -52.05 45.19 22.33
C SER A 219 -52.50 45.60 23.74
N TYR A 220 -51.73 45.34 24.80
CA TYR A 220 -52.14 45.68 26.18
C TYR A 220 -51.09 46.50 26.93
N LEU A 221 -50.60 47.61 26.36
CA LEU A 221 -49.95 48.68 27.12
C LEU A 221 -50.23 50.08 26.51
N ALA A 222 -51.50 50.39 26.24
CA ALA A 222 -51.94 51.76 26.00
C ALA A 222 -53.43 51.90 26.30
N LYS A 223 -53.77 52.29 27.54
CA LYS A 223 -55.01 53.00 27.97
C LYS A 223 -55.19 52.92 29.49
N LEU A 224 -54.37 53.63 30.24
CA LEU A 224 -54.72 54.10 31.60
C LEU A 224 -53.99 55.44 31.84
N SER A 225 -54.32 56.42 31.01
CA SER A 225 -54.15 57.85 31.33
C SER A 225 -55.38 58.56 30.79
N SER A 226 -55.99 59.41 31.64
CA SER A 226 -57.19 60.23 31.44
C SER A 226 -58.55 59.53 31.65
N GLU A 227 -59.21 59.72 32.81
CA GLU A 227 -60.15 60.83 33.05
C GLU A 227 -60.69 60.83 34.51
N ASN A 228 -60.56 62.00 35.15
CA ASN A 228 -61.24 62.54 36.36
C ASN A 228 -62.79 62.53 36.20
N PRO A 229 -63.70 62.77 37.21
CA PRO A 229 -63.70 64.00 38.05
C PRO A 229 -64.49 64.08 39.42
N SER A 230 -64.14 65.11 40.22
CA SER A 230 -65.02 66.10 40.93
C SER A 230 -65.93 65.69 42.11
N PRO A 231 -66.46 66.64 42.93
CA PRO A 231 -66.39 68.11 42.89
C PRO A 231 -65.55 68.80 43.98
#